data_AF-X6BWP1-F1
#
_entry.id   AF-X6BWP1-F1
#
_cell.length_a   1.000
_cell.length_b   1.000
_cell.length_c   1.000
_cell.angle_alpha   90.00
_cell.angle_beta   90.00
_cell.angle_gamma   90.00
#
_symmetry.space_group_name_H-M   'P 1'
#
loop_
_entity.id
_entity.type
_entity.pdbx_description
1 polymer ?
#
loop_
_entity_poly.entity_id
_entity_poly.type
_entity_poly.pdbx_seq_one_letter_code
_entity_poly.pdbx_strand_id
1 'polypeptide(L)'
;MPYLDDIDRMIAFGRSVATGGERSAERFHEDIVVDPVGTMARFGPRQIVMVMPGDEDDGGSGFFELPPAEPPLSDPDGMPWKGRDTTDWGSASPAARRTPDGATVVRRIEFDVAAGSEGGWLLKPHVKQASRRDREAFCAAVEVILRWPRGSFRDKLKIEKERRGLVTKNRTAVSRAYAWAFGDKNETSLSLYSGPAEPRKAGAVLRNSRMFTSARVGWMGTGDAGFKDPATVQRFQDHYRDEIDWVTTFMLPHHGSANNFDPSLFVVGAELFVAAAQPIHSHWKHPAPEIVKAIKASGARFRRVGSSPKSLLEERMVVFWPG
;
A
#
# COMPACT_ATOMS: atom_id res chain seq x y z
N MET A 1 -5.18 6.46 3.80
CA MET A 1 -5.33 6.46 2.34
C MET A 1 -6.01 5.15 1.93
N PRO A 2 -7.30 5.16 1.60
CA PRO A 2 -7.89 4.03 0.90
C PRO A 2 -7.31 4.02 -0.52
N TYR A 3 -6.65 2.93 -0.87
CA TYR A 3 -6.23 2.64 -2.23
C TYR A 3 -7.14 1.54 -2.77
N LEU A 4 -7.15 1.35 -4.10
CA LEU A 4 -7.98 0.39 -4.85
C LEU A 4 -9.37 0.91 -5.25
N ASP A 5 -9.78 0.63 -6.49
CA ASP A 5 -11.17 0.81 -6.94
C ASP A 5 -12.12 -0.22 -6.33
N ASP A 6 -13.41 -0.13 -6.61
CA ASP A 6 -14.43 -1.03 -6.04
C ASP A 6 -14.14 -2.52 -6.32
N ILE A 7 -13.59 -2.86 -7.49
CA ILE A 7 -13.29 -4.25 -7.85
C ILE A 7 -12.12 -4.74 -7.02
N ASP A 8 -11.04 -3.97 -6.98
CA ASP A 8 -9.84 -4.35 -6.25
C ASP A 8 -10.09 -4.41 -4.74
N ARG A 9 -10.98 -3.56 -4.20
CA ARG A 9 -11.50 -3.68 -2.81
C ARG A 9 -12.26 -4.98 -2.60
N MET A 10 -13.11 -5.38 -3.55
CA MET A 10 -13.86 -6.64 -3.45
C MET A 10 -12.95 -7.87 -3.58
N ILE A 11 -11.89 -7.80 -4.39
CA ILE A 11 -10.83 -8.81 -4.48
C ILE A 11 -10.10 -8.94 -3.14
N ALA A 12 -9.65 -7.81 -2.57
CA ALA A 12 -8.98 -7.78 -1.27
C ALA A 12 -9.87 -8.36 -0.15
N PHE A 13 -11.17 -8.06 -0.21
CA PHE A 13 -12.17 -8.64 0.69
C PHE A 13 -12.29 -10.16 0.52
N GLY A 14 -12.44 -10.65 -0.72
CA GLY A 14 -12.54 -12.08 -1.02
C GLY A 14 -11.35 -12.88 -0.50
N ARG A 15 -10.14 -12.31 -0.63
CA ARG A 15 -8.91 -12.85 -0.04
C ARG A 15 -8.99 -12.95 1.48
N SER A 16 -9.33 -11.85 2.15
CA SER A 16 -9.40 -11.82 3.62
C SER A 16 -10.40 -12.82 4.19
N VAL A 17 -11.49 -13.09 3.48
CA VAL A 17 -12.45 -14.13 3.87
C VAL A 17 -11.86 -15.52 3.66
N ALA A 18 -11.11 -15.75 2.57
CA ALA A 18 -10.46 -17.03 2.29
C ALA A 18 -9.38 -17.38 3.35
N THR A 19 -8.73 -16.37 3.94
CA THR A 19 -7.62 -16.56 4.90
C THR A 19 -8.04 -16.50 6.38
N GLY A 20 -9.34 -16.32 6.69
CA GLY A 20 -9.88 -16.47 8.05
C GLY A 20 -9.59 -15.30 9.01
N GLY A 21 -9.88 -14.06 8.61
CA GLY A 21 -9.64 -12.85 9.41
C GLY A 21 -10.34 -12.79 10.79
N GLU A 22 -9.86 -11.91 11.67
CA GLU A 22 -10.41 -11.67 13.02
C GLU A 22 -11.77 -10.94 12.98
N ARG A 23 -12.77 -11.42 13.76
CA ARG A 23 -14.17 -10.92 13.75
C ARG A 23 -14.36 -9.42 13.98
N SER A 24 -13.53 -8.76 14.78
CA SER A 24 -13.63 -7.30 15.00
C SER A 24 -13.06 -6.50 13.83
N ALA A 25 -11.98 -6.98 13.22
CA ALA A 25 -11.43 -6.44 11.98
C ALA A 25 -12.39 -6.65 10.80
N GLU A 26 -13.21 -7.72 10.82
CA GLU A 26 -14.21 -7.99 9.77
C GLU A 26 -15.19 -6.83 9.57
N ARG A 27 -15.77 -6.25 10.63
CA ARG A 27 -16.76 -5.16 10.46
C ARG A 27 -16.15 -3.89 9.89
N PHE A 28 -14.98 -3.50 10.37
CA PHE A 28 -14.25 -2.35 9.81
C PHE A 28 -13.86 -2.61 8.36
N HIS A 29 -13.40 -3.82 8.05
CA HIS A 29 -13.04 -4.23 6.70
C HIS A 29 -14.25 -4.23 5.75
N GLU A 30 -15.42 -4.71 6.19
CA GLU A 30 -16.66 -4.61 5.43
C GLU A 30 -17.04 -3.16 5.14
N ASP A 31 -16.97 -2.30 6.15
CA ASP A 31 -17.31 -0.88 6.04
C ASP A 31 -16.38 -0.16 5.06
N ILE A 32 -15.06 -0.37 5.16
CA ILE A 32 -14.09 0.29 4.27
C ILE A 32 -14.18 -0.23 2.82
N VAL A 33 -14.62 -1.48 2.61
CA VAL A 33 -14.84 -2.04 1.27
C VAL A 33 -16.10 -1.43 0.62
N VAL A 34 -17.15 -1.20 1.41
CA VAL A 34 -18.44 -0.68 0.91
C VAL A 34 -18.43 0.83 0.72
N ASP A 35 -17.87 1.55 1.68
CA ASP A 35 -17.83 3.01 1.73
C ASP A 35 -16.53 3.45 2.42
N PRO A 36 -15.40 3.48 1.68
CA PRO A 36 -14.12 3.87 2.26
C PRO A 36 -14.13 5.32 2.76
N VAL A 37 -14.82 6.23 2.08
CA VAL A 37 -14.82 7.65 2.45
C VAL A 37 -15.62 7.87 3.73
N GLY A 38 -16.87 7.41 3.78
CA GLY A 38 -17.70 7.54 4.99
C GLY A 38 -17.14 6.75 6.17
N THR A 39 -16.50 5.60 5.93
CA THR A 39 -15.79 4.86 6.99
C THR A 39 -14.62 5.64 7.56
N MET A 40 -13.79 6.24 6.71
CA MET A 40 -12.66 7.06 7.14
C MET A 40 -13.10 8.40 7.74
N ALA A 41 -14.22 8.98 7.28
CA ALA A 41 -14.76 10.24 7.80
C ALA A 41 -15.13 10.17 9.29
N ARG A 42 -15.45 8.97 9.81
CA ARG A 42 -15.74 8.74 11.24
C ARG A 42 -14.58 9.10 12.17
N PHE A 43 -13.36 9.15 11.65
CA PHE A 43 -12.17 9.56 12.42
C PHE A 43 -11.94 11.08 12.41
N GLY A 44 -12.84 11.86 11.81
CA GLY A 44 -12.70 13.31 11.67
C GLY A 44 -11.44 13.77 10.93
N PRO A 45 -11.01 13.09 9.83
CA PRO A 45 -9.85 13.57 9.07
C PRO A 45 -10.15 14.93 8.46
N ARG A 46 -9.15 15.82 8.42
CA ARG A 46 -9.27 17.10 7.73
C ARG A 46 -9.50 16.91 6.22
N GLN A 47 -8.85 15.89 5.65
CA GLN A 47 -8.90 15.56 4.24
C GLN A 47 -8.80 14.05 4.06
N ILE A 48 -9.51 13.51 3.06
CA ILE A 48 -9.40 12.12 2.64
C ILE A 48 -8.84 12.11 1.22
N VAL A 49 -7.64 11.57 1.06
CA VAL A 49 -6.98 11.39 -0.24
C VAL A 49 -7.00 9.91 -0.62
N MET A 50 -7.55 9.61 -1.79
CA MET A 50 -7.57 8.27 -2.38
C MET A 50 -6.50 8.20 -3.48
N VAL A 51 -5.51 7.33 -3.28
CA VAL A 51 -4.40 7.16 -4.23
C VAL A 51 -4.73 6.02 -5.16
N MET A 52 -4.78 6.33 -6.45
CA MET A 52 -5.08 5.40 -7.52
C MET A 52 -3.83 4.98 -8.29
N PRO A 53 -3.83 3.77 -8.86
CA PRO A 53 -2.76 3.26 -9.72
C PRO A 53 -2.51 4.16 -10.94
N GLY A 54 -1.27 4.17 -11.40
CA GLY A 54 -0.73 5.19 -12.30
C GLY A 54 -0.82 4.92 -13.81
N ASP A 55 -1.60 3.93 -14.26
CA ASP A 55 -1.86 3.52 -15.67
C ASP A 55 -1.31 2.14 -16.10
N GLU A 56 -1.16 1.17 -15.18
CA GLU A 56 -1.04 -0.24 -15.60
C GLU A 56 -2.44 -0.83 -15.87
N ASP A 57 -2.76 -1.02 -17.15
CA ASP A 57 -3.98 -1.58 -17.75
C ASP A 57 -5.24 -0.70 -17.80
N ASP A 58 -5.38 -0.07 -18.97
CA ASP A 58 -6.60 0.45 -19.58
C ASP A 58 -7.76 -0.57 -19.47
N GLY A 59 -8.67 -0.37 -18.51
CA GLY A 59 -9.75 -1.33 -18.29
C GLY A 59 -10.59 -1.16 -17.02
N GLY A 60 -10.91 0.08 -16.62
CA GLY A 60 -11.78 0.28 -15.47
C GLY A 60 -12.25 1.72 -15.30
N SER A 61 -13.37 2.04 -15.94
CA SER A 61 -14.15 3.28 -15.82
C SER A 61 -14.80 3.46 -14.43
N GLY A 62 -14.01 3.50 -13.36
CA GLY A 62 -14.56 3.71 -12.02
C GLY A 62 -14.92 5.17 -11.74
N PHE A 63 -14.06 6.11 -12.16
CA PHE A 63 -14.11 7.49 -11.65
C PHE A 63 -13.70 8.58 -12.66
N PHE A 64 -13.54 8.25 -13.95
CA PHE A 64 -13.24 9.26 -14.99
C PHE A 64 -14.37 10.28 -15.20
N GLU A 65 -15.59 9.97 -14.71
CA GLU A 65 -16.75 10.88 -14.73
C GLU A 65 -16.76 11.88 -13.57
N LEU A 66 -15.84 11.79 -12.60
CA LEU A 66 -15.79 12.76 -11.50
C LEU A 66 -15.38 14.15 -12.01
N PRO A 67 -15.89 15.23 -11.39
CA PRO A 67 -15.46 16.58 -11.74
C PRO A 67 -13.96 16.78 -11.44
N PRO A 68 -13.24 17.56 -12.27
CA PRO A 68 -11.87 17.96 -11.96
C PRO A 68 -11.83 18.71 -10.63
N ALA A 69 -10.73 18.53 -9.90
CA ALA A 69 -10.50 19.19 -8.63
C ALA A 69 -9.07 19.72 -8.57
N GLU A 70 -8.83 20.65 -7.66
CA GLU A 70 -7.47 21.01 -7.30
C GLU A 70 -6.76 19.83 -6.62
N PRO A 71 -5.45 19.67 -6.84
CA PRO A 71 -4.65 18.73 -6.08
C PRO A 71 -4.82 18.91 -4.58
N PRO A 72 -4.70 17.83 -3.79
CA PRO A 72 -4.75 17.96 -2.35
C PRO A 72 -3.53 18.76 -1.87
N LEU A 73 -3.80 19.74 -1.00
CA LEU A 73 -2.83 20.66 -0.42
C LEU A 73 -3.05 20.72 1.09
N SER A 74 -1.99 20.99 1.83
CA SER A 74 -2.07 21.27 3.26
C SER A 74 -2.98 22.45 3.57
N ASP A 75 -3.64 22.35 4.72
CA ASP A 75 -4.29 23.47 5.39
C ASP A 75 -3.24 24.56 5.74
N PRO A 76 -3.57 25.87 5.61
CA PRO A 76 -2.69 26.97 6.03
C PRO A 76 -2.18 26.86 7.46
N ASP A 77 -2.97 26.29 8.37
CA ASP A 77 -2.63 26.18 9.79
C ASP A 77 -1.86 24.88 10.12
N GLY A 78 -1.57 24.04 9.11
CA GLY A 78 -0.88 22.77 9.24
C GLY A 78 0.58 22.79 8.78
N MET A 79 1.28 21.67 8.97
CA MET A 79 2.57 21.45 8.32
C MET A 79 2.36 21.47 6.79
N PRO A 80 3.11 22.30 6.05
CA PRO A 80 2.86 22.48 4.62
C PRO A 80 3.18 21.18 3.88
N TRP A 81 2.30 20.76 3.00
CA TRP A 81 2.55 19.61 2.13
C TRP A 81 1.85 19.78 0.78
N LYS A 82 2.45 19.22 -0.26
CA LYS A 82 1.92 19.28 -1.62
C LYS A 82 2.04 17.95 -2.34
N GLY A 83 1.05 17.66 -3.18
CA GLY A 83 1.13 16.61 -4.16
C GLY A 83 2.02 17.00 -5.35
N ARG A 84 2.91 16.11 -5.80
CA ARG A 84 3.60 16.20 -7.10
C ARG A 84 3.25 15.02 -7.99
N ASP A 85 3.23 15.22 -9.30
CA ASP A 85 3.12 14.12 -10.27
C ASP A 85 4.46 13.37 -10.40
N THR A 86 4.40 12.04 -10.53
CA THR A 86 5.58 11.16 -10.68
C THR A 86 6.20 11.13 -12.09
N THR A 87 5.52 11.62 -13.14
CA THR A 87 5.87 11.28 -14.53
C THR A 87 6.94 12.09 -15.24
N ASP A 88 7.25 13.34 -14.89
CA ASP A 88 8.40 14.00 -15.53
C ASP A 88 8.80 15.37 -14.98
N TRP A 89 9.96 15.82 -15.46
CA TRP A 89 10.76 17.02 -15.21
C TRP A 89 10.02 18.37 -15.36
N GLY A 90 8.96 18.56 -14.57
CA GLY A 90 8.21 19.81 -14.49
C GLY A 90 7.25 19.76 -13.31
N SER A 91 7.03 20.90 -12.67
CA SER A 91 6.12 21.07 -11.52
C SER A 91 4.63 20.90 -11.90
N ALA A 92 4.29 19.88 -12.69
CA ALA A 92 2.91 19.60 -13.06
C ALA A 92 2.15 19.09 -11.82
N SER A 93 1.01 19.72 -11.57
CA SER A 93 0.05 19.31 -10.54
C SER A 93 -0.53 17.94 -10.89
N PRO A 94 -0.58 16.98 -9.94
CA PRO A 94 -1.15 15.67 -10.22
C PRO A 94 -2.64 15.81 -10.57
N ALA A 95 -3.11 15.00 -11.52
CA ALA A 95 -4.53 14.98 -11.88
C ALA A 95 -5.37 14.60 -10.66
N ALA A 96 -6.27 15.51 -10.25
CA ALA A 96 -7.14 15.34 -9.09
C ALA A 96 -8.62 15.45 -9.47
N ARG A 97 -9.44 14.68 -8.76
CA ARG A 97 -10.89 14.59 -8.95
C ARG A 97 -11.57 14.59 -7.59
N ARG A 98 -12.75 15.19 -7.47
CA ARG A 98 -13.51 15.20 -6.20
C ARG A 98 -14.70 14.26 -6.26
N THR A 99 -14.84 13.41 -5.25
CA THR A 99 -16.01 12.55 -5.10
C THR A 99 -17.17 13.34 -4.48
N PRO A 100 -18.44 12.91 -4.68
CA PRO A 100 -19.61 13.57 -4.09
C PRO A 100 -19.58 13.65 -2.56
N ASP A 101 -18.93 12.69 -1.91
CA ASP A 101 -18.73 12.60 -0.46
C ASP A 101 -17.49 13.40 0.04
N GLY A 102 -16.81 14.11 -0.86
CA GLY A 102 -15.82 15.14 -0.50
C GLY A 102 -14.35 14.68 -0.46
N ALA A 103 -14.04 13.43 -0.82
CA ALA A 103 -12.67 12.95 -0.95
C ALA A 103 -11.99 13.43 -2.26
N THR A 104 -10.66 13.54 -2.23
CA THR A 104 -9.86 13.85 -3.41
C THR A 104 -9.20 12.57 -3.92
N VAL A 105 -9.49 12.22 -5.16
CA VAL A 105 -8.92 11.09 -5.87
C VAL A 105 -7.77 11.58 -6.73
N VAL A 106 -6.61 10.95 -6.58
CA VAL A 106 -5.36 11.31 -7.27
C VAL A 106 -4.72 10.08 -7.88
N ARG A 107 -3.99 10.26 -8.96
CA ARG A 107 -3.11 9.25 -9.57
C ARG A 107 -1.69 9.75 -9.56
N ARG A 108 -0.72 8.81 -9.57
CA ARG A 108 0.69 9.15 -9.80
C ARG A 108 1.19 10.29 -8.90
N ILE A 109 0.84 10.21 -7.62
CA ILE A 109 1.13 11.28 -6.66
C ILE A 109 2.28 10.89 -5.74
N GLU A 110 3.13 11.88 -5.48
CA GLU A 110 4.06 11.92 -4.37
C GLU A 110 3.62 13.01 -3.40
N PHE A 111 3.79 12.81 -2.10
CA PHE A 111 3.52 13.84 -1.11
C PHE A 111 4.83 14.36 -0.54
N ASP A 112 5.15 15.62 -0.84
CA ASP A 112 6.18 16.33 -0.09
C ASP A 112 5.56 16.93 1.15
N VAL A 113 5.99 16.46 2.29
CA VAL A 113 5.69 17.02 3.60
C VAL A 113 6.82 17.98 3.97
N ALA A 114 6.46 19.12 4.56
CA ALA A 114 7.30 20.30 4.70
C ALA A 114 7.79 20.85 3.34
N ALA A 115 6.89 20.93 2.36
CA ALA A 115 7.23 21.46 1.04
C ALA A 115 7.59 22.96 1.12
N GLY A 116 8.78 23.34 0.64
CA GLY A 116 9.22 24.73 0.58
C GLY A 116 10.11 25.20 1.75
N SER A 117 10.36 24.36 2.75
CA SER A 117 11.48 24.54 3.68
C SER A 117 12.78 23.97 3.13
N GLU A 118 13.92 24.41 3.67
CA GLU A 118 15.20 23.70 3.48
C GLU A 118 15.06 22.30 4.06
N GLY A 119 14.89 21.32 3.18
CA GLY A 119 14.57 19.95 3.56
C GLY A 119 13.07 19.66 3.62
N GLY A 120 12.72 18.49 3.10
CA GLY A 120 11.36 17.96 3.06
C GLY A 120 11.35 16.45 3.29
N TRP A 121 10.16 15.92 3.57
CA TRP A 121 9.91 14.50 3.75
C TRP A 121 9.00 14.00 2.64
N LEU A 122 9.40 12.94 1.96
CA LEU A 122 8.68 12.37 0.84
C LEU A 122 7.90 11.14 1.28
N LEU A 123 6.61 11.11 0.92
CA LEU A 123 5.79 9.91 0.90
C LEU A 123 5.53 9.52 -0.55
N LYS A 124 6.13 8.41 -1.01
CA LYS A 124 6.03 7.95 -2.40
C LYS A 124 5.31 6.60 -2.45
N PRO A 125 3.98 6.59 -2.67
CA PRO A 125 3.21 5.36 -2.79
C PRO A 125 3.48 4.66 -4.13
N HIS A 126 3.36 3.33 -4.14
CA HIS A 126 3.34 2.50 -5.33
C HIS A 126 2.24 1.45 -5.18
N VAL A 127 1.26 1.46 -6.07
CA VAL A 127 0.10 0.54 -6.00
C VAL A 127 0.25 -0.50 -7.10
N LYS A 128 0.39 -1.77 -6.71
CA LYS A 128 0.26 -2.90 -7.62
C LYS A 128 -1.21 -3.27 -7.74
N GLN A 129 -1.75 -3.26 -8.96
CA GLN A 129 -3.08 -3.79 -9.26
C GLN A 129 -3.01 -5.27 -9.61
N ALA A 130 -4.16 -5.94 -9.44
CA ALA A 130 -4.35 -7.24 -10.05
C ALA A 130 -4.35 -7.13 -11.58
N SER A 131 -3.83 -8.16 -12.25
CA SER A 131 -3.83 -8.20 -13.72
C SER A 131 -5.25 -8.08 -14.27
N ARG A 132 -5.42 -7.41 -15.41
CA ARG A 132 -6.75 -7.26 -16.03
C ARG A 132 -7.45 -8.60 -16.24
N ARG A 133 -6.70 -9.61 -16.68
CA ARG A 133 -7.20 -10.97 -16.88
C ARG A 133 -7.77 -11.56 -15.59
N ASP A 134 -7.05 -11.47 -14.48
CA ASP A 134 -7.50 -12.06 -13.21
C ASP A 134 -8.67 -11.27 -12.60
N ARG A 135 -8.69 -9.93 -12.79
CA ARG A 135 -9.83 -9.08 -12.43
C ARG A 135 -11.10 -9.48 -13.19
N GLU A 136 -10.99 -9.67 -14.51
CA GLU A 136 -12.12 -10.12 -15.35
C GLU A 136 -12.57 -11.54 -14.97
N ALA A 137 -11.62 -12.44 -14.68
CA ALA A 137 -11.90 -13.79 -14.20
C ALA A 137 -12.68 -13.76 -12.87
N PHE A 138 -12.24 -12.95 -11.90
CA PHE A 138 -12.93 -12.76 -10.63
C PHE A 138 -14.36 -12.23 -10.81
N CYS A 139 -14.54 -11.18 -11.61
CA CYS A 139 -15.86 -10.61 -11.89
C CYS A 139 -16.80 -11.67 -12.47
N ALA A 140 -16.35 -12.42 -13.48
CA ALA A 140 -17.13 -13.47 -14.11
C ALA A 140 -17.48 -14.60 -13.13
N ALA A 141 -16.55 -14.98 -12.25
CA ALA A 141 -16.79 -16.01 -11.23
C ALA A 141 -17.87 -15.58 -10.23
N VAL A 142 -17.85 -14.31 -9.78
CA VAL A 142 -18.92 -13.79 -8.90
C VAL A 142 -20.27 -13.84 -9.62
N GLU A 143 -20.33 -13.39 -10.88
CA GLU A 143 -21.57 -13.39 -11.67
C GLU A 143 -22.14 -14.79 -11.82
N VAL A 144 -21.31 -15.79 -12.12
CA VAL A 144 -21.73 -17.19 -12.24
C VAL A 144 -22.25 -17.73 -10.90
N ILE A 145 -21.51 -17.51 -9.81
CA ILE A 145 -21.89 -18.05 -8.48
C ILE A 145 -23.21 -17.42 -8.00
N LEU A 146 -23.41 -16.12 -8.24
CA LEU A 146 -24.61 -15.39 -7.83
C LEU A 146 -25.74 -15.39 -8.86
N ARG A 147 -25.53 -16.06 -10.01
CA ARG A 147 -26.48 -16.11 -11.14
C ARG A 147 -26.86 -14.71 -11.64
N TRP A 148 -25.90 -13.79 -11.65
CA TRP A 148 -26.07 -12.46 -12.22
C TRP A 148 -25.87 -12.50 -13.74
N PRO A 149 -26.46 -11.55 -14.49
CA PRO A 149 -26.15 -11.40 -15.91
C PRO A 149 -24.66 -11.18 -16.15
N ARG A 150 -24.12 -11.77 -17.21
CA ARG A 150 -22.71 -11.62 -17.58
C ARG A 150 -22.37 -10.14 -17.84
N GLY A 151 -21.27 -9.67 -17.27
CA GLY A 151 -20.80 -8.28 -17.37
C GLY A 151 -21.50 -7.29 -16.45
N SER A 152 -22.48 -7.70 -15.64
CA SER A 152 -23.22 -6.82 -14.73
C SER A 152 -22.48 -6.46 -13.45
N PHE A 153 -21.37 -7.14 -13.12
CA PHE A 153 -20.67 -6.97 -11.84
C PHE A 153 -20.23 -5.53 -11.59
N ARG A 154 -19.69 -4.85 -12.60
CA ARG A 154 -19.21 -3.46 -12.47
C ARG A 154 -20.33 -2.49 -12.14
N ASP A 155 -21.48 -2.64 -12.78
CA ASP A 155 -22.64 -1.79 -12.51
C ASP A 155 -23.27 -2.10 -11.16
N LYS A 156 -23.27 -3.38 -10.76
CA LYS A 156 -23.66 -3.79 -9.41
C LYS A 156 -22.77 -3.14 -8.35
N LEU A 157 -21.46 -3.08 -8.57
CA LEU A 157 -20.54 -2.44 -7.64
C LEU A 157 -20.73 -0.93 -7.51
N LYS A 158 -21.42 -0.23 -8.43
CA LYS A 158 -21.78 1.18 -8.24
C LYS A 158 -22.84 1.38 -7.15
N ILE A 159 -23.62 0.34 -6.85
CA ILE A 159 -24.73 0.38 -5.90
C ILE A 159 -24.25 -0.08 -4.52
N GLU A 160 -24.28 0.81 -3.53
CA GLU A 160 -23.82 0.52 -2.16
C GLU A 160 -24.51 -0.71 -1.54
N LYS A 161 -25.82 -0.85 -1.75
CA LYS A 161 -26.60 -2.00 -1.26
C LYS A 161 -26.06 -3.34 -1.79
N GLU A 162 -25.62 -3.37 -3.05
CA GLU A 162 -25.05 -4.57 -3.66
C GLU A 162 -23.66 -4.85 -3.11
N ARG A 163 -22.81 -3.81 -2.98
CA ARG A 163 -21.50 -3.93 -2.29
C ARG A 163 -21.67 -4.49 -0.87
N ARG A 164 -22.63 -3.95 -0.11
CA ARG A 164 -22.97 -4.40 1.24
C ARG A 164 -23.43 -5.87 1.24
N GLY A 165 -24.27 -6.25 0.28
CA GLY A 165 -24.71 -7.64 0.12
C GLY A 165 -23.56 -8.61 -0.15
N LEU A 166 -22.58 -8.21 -0.96
CA LEU A 166 -21.38 -8.98 -1.26
C LEU A 166 -20.54 -9.25 0.00
N VAL A 167 -20.28 -8.22 0.81
CA VAL A 167 -19.41 -8.35 1.99
C VAL A 167 -20.09 -8.93 3.24
N THR A 168 -21.42 -9.09 3.22
CA THR A 168 -22.19 -9.65 4.34
C THR A 168 -22.81 -10.99 4.00
N LYS A 169 -23.76 -11.02 3.07
CA LYS A 169 -24.56 -12.22 2.74
C LYS A 169 -23.84 -13.18 1.81
N ASN A 170 -23.04 -12.64 0.89
CA ASN A 170 -22.41 -13.41 -0.19
C ASN A 170 -20.89 -13.59 0.01
N ARG A 171 -20.38 -13.46 1.25
CA ARG A 171 -18.95 -13.57 1.58
C ARG A 171 -18.30 -14.81 1.00
N THR A 172 -18.97 -15.96 1.14
CA THR A 172 -18.50 -17.24 0.62
C THR A 172 -18.43 -17.26 -0.90
N ALA A 173 -19.36 -16.59 -1.60
CA ALA A 173 -19.31 -16.47 -3.05
C ALA A 173 -18.12 -15.62 -3.49
N VAL A 174 -17.89 -14.48 -2.84
CA VAL A 174 -16.74 -13.60 -3.12
C VAL A 174 -15.42 -14.31 -2.84
N SER A 175 -15.33 -15.03 -1.72
CA SER A 175 -14.14 -15.84 -1.37
C SER A 175 -13.86 -16.96 -2.38
N ARG A 176 -14.90 -17.69 -2.83
CA ARG A 176 -14.75 -18.72 -3.85
C ARG A 176 -14.36 -18.16 -5.21
N ALA A 177 -14.93 -17.01 -5.60
CA ALA A 177 -14.54 -16.32 -6.82
C ALA A 177 -13.07 -15.88 -6.77
N TYR A 178 -12.62 -15.38 -5.61
CA TYR A 178 -11.22 -15.06 -5.38
C TYR A 178 -10.32 -16.29 -5.53
N ALA A 179 -10.61 -17.37 -4.80
CA ALA A 179 -9.82 -18.60 -4.86
C ALA A 179 -9.76 -19.19 -6.27
N TRP A 180 -10.83 -19.07 -7.05
CA TRP A 180 -10.85 -19.52 -8.44
C TRP A 180 -9.98 -18.65 -9.37
N ALA A 181 -10.07 -17.32 -9.24
CA ALA A 181 -9.36 -16.39 -10.11
C ALA A 181 -7.87 -16.26 -9.75
N PHE A 182 -7.54 -16.29 -8.46
CA PHE A 182 -6.21 -15.95 -7.95
C PHE A 182 -5.49 -17.12 -7.28
N GLY A 183 -6.20 -18.19 -6.89
CA GLY A 183 -5.64 -19.19 -5.99
C GLY A 183 -5.16 -18.54 -4.69
N ASP A 184 -3.89 -18.72 -4.36
CA ASP A 184 -3.23 -18.15 -3.18
C ASP A 184 -2.39 -16.89 -3.50
N LYS A 185 -2.59 -16.27 -4.67
CA LYS A 185 -1.77 -15.13 -5.11
C LYS A 185 -2.17 -13.80 -4.47
N ASN A 186 -1.16 -13.00 -4.11
CA ASN A 186 -1.33 -11.63 -3.61
C ASN A 186 -1.12 -10.66 -4.77
N GLU A 187 -2.22 -10.25 -5.40
CA GLU A 187 -2.14 -9.43 -6.62
C GLU A 187 -2.34 -7.94 -6.39
N THR A 188 -3.00 -7.53 -5.31
CA THR A 188 -3.09 -6.12 -4.92
C THR A 188 -2.17 -5.82 -3.73
N SER A 189 -1.37 -4.75 -3.84
CA SER A 189 -0.52 -4.30 -2.74
C SER A 189 -0.25 -2.80 -2.84
N LEU A 190 -0.10 -2.15 -1.69
CA LEU A 190 0.47 -0.81 -1.59
C LEU A 190 1.85 -0.91 -0.96
N SER A 191 2.84 -0.39 -1.68
CA SER A 191 4.14 -0.04 -1.13
C SER A 191 4.23 1.46 -0.89
N LEU A 192 5.06 1.85 0.06
CA LEU A 192 5.25 3.24 0.46
C LEU A 192 6.69 3.45 0.90
N TYR A 193 7.40 4.34 0.20
CA TYR A 193 8.58 4.97 0.74
C TYR A 193 8.17 6.13 1.66
N SER A 194 8.87 6.26 2.78
CA SER A 194 8.76 7.37 3.71
C SER A 194 10.16 7.77 4.16
N GLY A 195 10.64 8.94 3.74
CA GLY A 195 12.00 9.37 4.06
C GLY A 195 12.27 10.80 3.62
N PRO A 196 13.51 11.30 3.75
CA PRO A 196 13.90 12.59 3.21
C PRO A 196 13.58 12.68 1.70
N ALA A 197 13.10 13.83 1.25
CA ALA A 197 12.84 14.08 -0.17
C ALA A 197 14.14 14.24 -0.98
N GLU A 198 15.19 14.78 -0.37
CA GLU A 198 16.53 14.91 -0.95
C GLU A 198 17.56 14.23 -0.04
N PRO A 199 17.56 12.89 0.06
CA PRO A 199 18.35 12.16 1.05
C PRO A 199 19.87 12.34 0.86
N ARG A 200 20.32 12.66 -0.36
CA ARG A 200 21.72 13.00 -0.67
C ARG A 200 22.19 14.31 -0.03
N LYS A 201 21.27 15.23 0.23
CA LYS A 201 21.55 16.56 0.81
C LYS A 201 21.16 16.65 2.29
N ALA A 202 20.57 15.58 2.83
CA ALA A 202 20.19 15.50 4.22
C ALA A 202 21.26 14.73 4.99
N GLY A 203 21.58 15.14 6.22
CA GLY A 203 22.27 14.34 7.21
C GLY A 203 21.29 13.81 8.26
N ALA A 204 21.70 12.80 9.03
CA ALA A 204 20.89 12.26 10.10
C ALA A 204 21.70 11.93 11.36
N VAL A 205 21.11 12.23 12.51
CA VAL A 205 21.58 11.78 13.82
C VAL A 205 20.56 10.80 14.39
N LEU A 206 20.96 9.53 14.47
CA LEU A 206 20.21 8.51 15.19
C LEU A 206 20.40 8.73 16.69
N ARG A 207 19.30 8.77 17.45
CA ARG A 207 19.36 8.98 18.91
C ARG A 207 20.22 7.87 19.54
N ASN A 208 21.30 8.26 20.24
CA ASN A 208 22.32 7.37 20.85
C ASN A 208 23.26 6.64 19.87
N SER A 209 23.50 7.19 18.68
CA SER A 209 24.42 6.62 17.68
C SER A 209 25.36 7.69 17.09
N ARG A 210 26.12 7.31 16.05
CA ARG A 210 26.98 8.20 15.28
C ARG A 210 26.16 9.16 14.42
N MET A 211 26.73 10.33 14.16
CA MET A 211 26.22 11.26 13.14
C MET A 211 26.59 10.72 11.76
N PHE A 212 25.63 10.73 10.84
CA PHE A 212 25.83 10.35 9.45
C PHE A 212 25.77 11.59 8.56
N THR A 213 26.72 11.71 7.65
CA THR A 213 26.79 12.80 6.66
C THR A 213 25.68 12.71 5.61
N SER A 214 25.05 11.54 5.47
CA SER A 214 23.85 11.34 4.65
C SER A 214 22.72 10.70 5.46
N ALA A 215 21.49 11.12 5.20
CA ALA A 215 20.29 10.63 5.87
C ALA A 215 19.81 9.33 5.21
N ARG A 216 20.59 8.27 5.40
CA ARG A 216 20.13 6.91 5.16
C ARG A 216 19.19 6.54 6.30
N VAL A 217 17.94 6.96 6.18
CA VAL A 217 16.90 6.78 7.22
C VAL A 217 15.52 6.47 6.64
N GLY A 218 15.45 6.23 5.33
CA GLY A 218 14.20 5.92 4.66
C GLY A 218 13.56 4.63 5.19
N TRP A 219 12.24 4.64 5.27
CA TRP A 219 11.40 3.49 5.54
C TRP A 219 10.74 3.04 4.25
N MET A 220 10.71 1.72 4.04
CA MET A 220 9.99 1.11 2.94
C MET A 220 8.96 0.11 3.47
N GLY A 221 7.69 0.49 3.39
CA GLY A 221 6.56 -0.41 3.58
C GLY A 221 6.22 -1.10 2.26
N THR A 222 6.05 -2.42 2.25
CA THR A 222 5.85 -3.18 1.00
C THR A 222 4.47 -3.80 0.85
N GLY A 223 3.62 -3.69 1.88
CA GLY A 223 2.35 -4.40 1.95
C GLY A 223 2.56 -5.90 1.71
N ASP A 224 1.84 -6.44 0.73
CA ASP A 224 1.92 -7.85 0.32
C ASP A 224 2.55 -8.02 -1.07
N ALA A 225 3.52 -7.16 -1.42
CA ALA A 225 4.22 -7.25 -2.70
C ALA A 225 4.81 -8.65 -2.95
N GLY A 226 4.80 -9.08 -4.22
CA GLY A 226 5.28 -10.40 -4.65
C GLY A 226 6.72 -10.36 -5.16
N PHE A 227 7.70 -10.27 -4.28
CA PHE A 227 9.14 -10.28 -4.58
C PHE A 227 9.73 -11.70 -4.70
N LYS A 228 9.01 -12.62 -5.37
CA LYS A 228 9.59 -13.87 -5.89
C LYS A 228 9.89 -13.82 -7.38
N ASP A 229 9.26 -12.87 -8.07
CA ASP A 229 9.45 -12.64 -9.49
C ASP A 229 10.50 -11.55 -9.69
N PRO A 230 11.65 -11.83 -10.33
CA PRO A 230 12.68 -10.84 -10.62
C PRO A 230 12.15 -9.63 -11.40
N ALA A 231 11.18 -9.82 -12.31
CA ALA A 231 10.61 -8.71 -13.06
C ALA A 231 9.81 -7.75 -12.16
N THR A 232 9.10 -8.29 -11.16
CA THR A 232 8.42 -7.50 -10.13
C THR A 232 9.41 -6.74 -9.25
N VAL A 233 10.54 -7.36 -8.89
CA VAL A 233 11.62 -6.68 -8.15
C VAL A 233 12.20 -5.54 -8.99
N GLN A 234 12.49 -5.77 -10.27
CA GLN A 234 13.01 -4.73 -11.16
C GLN A 234 12.06 -3.53 -11.27
N ARG A 235 10.76 -3.76 -11.54
CA ARG A 235 9.77 -2.67 -11.61
C ARG A 235 9.68 -1.88 -10.30
N PHE A 236 9.76 -2.57 -9.16
CA PHE A 236 9.79 -1.92 -7.86
C PHE A 236 11.03 -1.05 -7.67
N GLN A 237 12.20 -1.52 -8.07
CA GLN A 237 13.45 -0.77 -8.02
C GLN A 237 13.42 0.43 -8.97
N ASP A 238 12.86 0.27 -10.18
CA ASP A 238 12.73 1.35 -11.15
C ASP A 238 11.82 2.48 -10.62
N HIS A 239 10.72 2.13 -9.95
CA HIS A 239 9.82 3.11 -9.33
C HIS A 239 10.50 3.90 -8.21
N TYR A 240 11.31 3.23 -7.39
CA TYR A 240 11.99 3.81 -6.22
C TYR A 240 13.47 4.13 -6.43
N ARG A 241 13.93 4.24 -7.69
CA ARG A 241 15.35 4.30 -8.05
C ARG A 241 16.13 5.42 -7.33
N ASP A 242 15.46 6.53 -7.03
CA ASP A 242 16.08 7.71 -6.43
C ASP A 242 16.15 7.60 -4.89
N GLU A 243 15.27 6.78 -4.30
CA GLU A 243 15.09 6.64 -2.86
C GLU A 243 15.67 5.34 -2.28
N ILE A 244 15.77 4.28 -3.08
CA ILE A 244 15.94 2.90 -2.60
C ILE A 244 17.27 2.68 -1.84
N ASP A 245 18.35 3.34 -2.24
CA ASP A 245 19.65 3.26 -1.57
C ASP A 245 19.65 3.92 -0.18
N TRP A 246 18.68 4.82 0.06
CA TRP A 246 18.51 5.59 1.30
C TRP A 246 17.60 4.89 2.30
N VAL A 247 16.99 3.77 1.91
CA VAL A 247 16.18 2.94 2.79
C VAL A 247 17.07 2.22 3.79
N THR A 248 16.77 2.44 5.07
CA THR A 248 17.44 1.77 6.20
C THR A 248 16.56 0.73 6.83
N THR A 249 15.24 0.99 6.86
CA THR A 249 14.26 0.08 7.43
C THR A 249 13.32 -0.43 6.35
N PHE A 250 13.38 -1.73 6.10
CA PHE A 250 12.55 -2.42 5.11
C PHE A 250 11.56 -3.35 5.79
N MET A 251 10.27 -3.09 5.59
CA MET A 251 9.22 -3.99 6.04
C MET A 251 9.12 -5.15 5.06
N LEU A 252 9.22 -6.39 5.53
CA LEU A 252 9.08 -7.57 4.70
C LEU A 252 7.64 -7.69 4.19
N PRO A 253 7.45 -8.10 2.92
CA PRO A 253 6.12 -8.27 2.38
C PRO A 253 5.40 -9.43 3.04
N HIS A 254 4.08 -9.30 3.18
CA HIS A 254 3.20 -10.36 3.69
C HIS A 254 3.76 -11.03 4.95
N HIS A 255 4.03 -10.23 5.98
CA HIS A 255 4.52 -10.71 7.28
C HIS A 255 5.86 -11.49 7.21
N GLY A 256 6.60 -11.42 6.10
CA GLY A 256 7.79 -12.23 5.85
C GLY A 256 7.48 -13.64 5.34
N SER A 257 6.52 -13.78 4.42
CA SER A 257 6.17 -15.04 3.78
C SER A 257 7.18 -15.47 2.72
N ALA A 258 7.62 -16.74 2.75
CA ALA A 258 8.43 -17.35 1.70
C ALA A 258 7.69 -17.53 0.36
N ASN A 259 6.37 -17.29 0.35
CA ASN A 259 5.56 -17.22 -0.88
C ASN A 259 5.57 -15.82 -1.51
N ASN A 260 6.06 -14.80 -0.79
CA ASN A 260 6.12 -13.43 -1.27
C ASN A 260 7.54 -12.89 -1.40
N PHE A 261 8.52 -13.46 -0.72
CA PHE A 261 9.87 -12.91 -0.68
C PHE A 261 10.90 -14.01 -0.88
N ASP A 262 11.78 -13.81 -1.86
CA ASP A 262 12.99 -14.59 -2.02
C ASP A 262 14.19 -13.76 -1.53
N PRO A 263 14.86 -14.15 -0.43
CA PRO A 263 15.99 -13.39 0.11
C PRO A 263 17.24 -13.44 -0.79
N SER A 264 17.27 -14.30 -1.82
CA SER A 264 18.34 -14.30 -2.83
C SER A 264 18.15 -13.21 -3.90
N LEU A 265 16.93 -12.69 -4.04
CA LEU A 265 16.66 -11.55 -4.92
C LEU A 265 16.99 -10.27 -4.17
N PHE A 266 17.91 -9.50 -4.74
CA PHE A 266 18.27 -8.20 -4.18
C PHE A 266 17.12 -7.21 -4.43
N VAL A 267 16.34 -6.92 -3.38
CA VAL A 267 15.29 -5.89 -3.42
C VAL A 267 15.85 -4.56 -2.95
N VAL A 268 16.48 -4.53 -1.77
CA VAL A 268 17.04 -3.32 -1.15
C VAL A 268 18.22 -3.66 -0.24
N GLY A 269 19.17 -2.73 -0.11
CA GLY A 269 20.31 -2.83 0.80
C GLY A 269 20.03 -2.40 2.24
N ALA A 270 18.85 -2.67 2.81
CA ALA A 270 18.46 -2.15 4.12
C ALA A 270 19.28 -2.71 5.30
N GLU A 271 19.41 -1.94 6.39
CA GLU A 271 20.14 -2.34 7.60
C GLU A 271 19.23 -3.04 8.63
N LEU A 272 17.94 -2.73 8.60
CA LEU A 272 16.92 -3.30 9.46
C LEU A 272 15.77 -3.85 8.63
N PHE A 273 15.49 -5.13 8.79
CA PHE A 273 14.32 -5.79 8.22
C PHE A 273 13.26 -6.02 9.31
N VAL A 274 12.02 -5.68 9.00
CA VAL A 274 10.90 -5.75 9.94
C VAL A 274 9.83 -6.68 9.41
N ALA A 275 9.38 -7.65 10.21
CA ALA A 275 8.15 -8.39 9.93
C ALA A 275 7.08 -7.99 10.95
N ALA A 276 6.00 -7.38 10.50
CA ALA A 276 4.78 -7.33 11.31
C ALA A 276 4.13 -8.71 11.22
N ALA A 277 4.27 -9.56 12.23
CA ALA A 277 3.72 -10.90 12.26
C ALA A 277 3.24 -11.23 13.68
N GLN A 278 2.01 -11.74 13.80
CA GLN A 278 1.52 -12.33 15.05
C GLN A 278 2.34 -13.60 15.38
N PRO A 279 2.34 -14.06 16.65
CA PRO A 279 2.99 -15.33 17.00
C PRO A 279 2.53 -16.46 16.09
N ILE A 280 3.46 -17.38 15.83
CA ILE A 280 3.38 -18.47 14.86
C ILE A 280 2.01 -19.16 14.92
N HIS A 281 1.24 -19.03 13.85
CA HIS A 281 0.05 -19.86 13.65
C HIS A 281 0.52 -21.30 13.43
N SER A 282 -0.24 -22.29 13.91
CA SER A 282 0.09 -23.72 13.73
C SER A 282 0.33 -24.11 12.27
N HIS A 283 -0.29 -23.40 11.32
CA HIS A 283 -0.22 -23.69 9.88
C HIS A 283 0.70 -22.75 9.09
N TRP A 284 0.99 -21.55 9.59
CA TRP A 284 1.73 -20.52 8.85
C TRP A 284 2.84 -19.93 9.72
N LYS A 285 4.09 -20.26 9.39
CA LYS A 285 5.28 -19.79 10.12
C LYS A 285 5.76 -18.47 9.51
N HIS A 286 5.09 -17.38 9.85
CA HIS A 286 5.53 -16.03 9.48
C HIS A 286 6.24 -15.34 10.67
N PRO A 287 7.37 -14.65 10.44
CA PRO A 287 8.19 -14.71 9.23
C PRO A 287 8.79 -16.11 9.00
N ALA A 288 9.08 -16.45 7.74
CA ALA A 288 9.69 -17.73 7.40
C ALA A 288 11.11 -17.83 8.00
N PRO A 289 11.48 -18.93 8.69
CA PRO A 289 12.78 -19.07 9.33
C PRO A 289 13.97 -18.88 8.37
N GLU A 290 13.84 -19.34 7.13
CA GLU A 290 14.84 -19.20 6.07
C GLU A 290 15.09 -17.74 5.68
N ILE A 291 14.04 -16.91 5.63
CA ILE A 291 14.16 -15.47 5.39
C ILE A 291 14.93 -14.82 6.54
N VAL A 292 14.56 -15.13 7.79
CA VAL A 292 15.25 -14.58 8.97
C VAL A 292 16.73 -14.98 8.99
N LYS A 293 17.04 -16.23 8.62
CA LYS A 293 18.41 -16.73 8.53
C LYS A 293 19.20 -15.99 7.45
N ALA A 294 18.62 -15.79 6.27
CA ALA A 294 19.28 -15.10 5.17
C ALA A 294 19.56 -13.62 5.50
N ILE A 295 18.60 -12.92 6.11
CA ILE A 295 18.78 -11.53 6.57
C ILE A 295 19.93 -11.43 7.59
N LYS A 296 19.98 -12.34 8.56
CA LYS A 296 21.08 -12.34 9.54
C LYS A 296 22.43 -12.67 8.89
N ALA A 297 22.43 -13.56 7.89
CA ALA A 297 23.64 -13.94 7.17
C ALA A 297 24.20 -12.81 6.29
N SER A 298 23.35 -11.88 5.82
CA SER A 298 23.80 -10.68 5.11
C SER A 298 24.39 -9.60 6.03
N GLY A 299 24.36 -9.80 7.35
CA GLY A 299 24.80 -8.83 8.35
C GLY A 299 23.73 -7.80 8.75
N ALA A 300 22.53 -7.87 8.16
CA ALA A 300 21.42 -7.00 8.51
C ALA A 300 20.72 -7.42 9.81
N ARG A 301 20.08 -6.46 10.47
CA ARG A 301 19.27 -6.70 11.67
C ARG A 301 17.87 -7.14 11.29
N PHE A 302 17.26 -7.98 12.14
CA PHE A 302 15.89 -8.43 11.97
C PHE A 302 15.05 -8.15 13.22
N ARG A 303 13.85 -7.58 13.03
CA ARG A 303 12.86 -7.34 14.10
C ARG A 303 11.50 -7.91 13.72
N ARG A 304 10.94 -8.76 14.58
CA ARG A 304 9.52 -9.14 14.52
C ARG A 304 8.70 -8.22 15.43
N VAL A 305 7.64 -7.64 14.88
CA VAL A 305 6.65 -6.82 15.59
C VAL A 305 5.30 -7.55 15.53
N GLY A 306 4.55 -7.60 16.62
CA GLY A 306 3.24 -8.25 16.71
C GLY A 306 2.31 -7.48 17.66
N SER A 307 1.24 -8.13 18.14
CA SER A 307 0.26 -7.51 19.06
C SER A 307 0.84 -7.10 20.42
N SER A 308 1.97 -7.68 20.84
CA SER A 308 2.57 -7.35 22.13
C SER A 308 3.20 -5.94 22.09
N PRO A 309 2.88 -5.05 23.04
CA PRO A 309 3.54 -3.74 23.15
C PRO A 309 5.06 -3.84 23.30
N LYS A 310 5.58 -4.93 23.87
CA LYS A 310 7.03 -5.20 23.99
C LYS A 310 7.73 -5.41 22.64
N SER A 311 6.96 -5.75 21.61
CA SER A 311 7.46 -5.95 20.26
C SER A 311 7.50 -4.65 19.44
N LEU A 312 6.99 -3.53 20.00
CA LEU A 312 7.04 -2.20 19.38
C LEU A 312 8.46 -1.92 18.87
N LEU A 313 8.51 -1.38 17.66
CA LEU A 313 9.70 -0.78 17.09
C LEU A 313 9.44 0.72 17.00
N GLU A 314 10.30 1.49 17.65
CA GLU A 314 10.27 2.95 17.60
C GLU A 314 11.66 3.40 17.15
N GLU A 315 11.72 4.09 16.01
CA GLU A 315 12.94 4.70 15.51
C GLU A 315 12.82 6.22 15.67
N ARG A 316 13.84 6.83 16.28
CA ARG A 316 13.90 8.27 16.53
C ARG A 316 15.20 8.82 15.96
N MET A 317 15.07 9.83 15.13
CA MET A 317 16.17 10.45 14.40
C MET A 317 15.95 11.95 14.33
N VAL A 318 17.06 12.70 14.27
CA VAL A 318 17.06 14.11 13.87
C VAL A 318 17.60 14.14 12.46
N VAL A 319 16.79 14.60 11.51
CA VAL A 319 17.22 14.83 10.13
C VAL A 319 17.50 16.32 9.97
N PHE A 320 18.60 16.66 9.32
CA PHE A 320 19.04 18.03 9.10
C PHE A 320 19.54 18.18 7.67
N TRP A 321 19.52 19.40 7.13
CA TRP A 321 20.04 19.72 5.80
C TRP A 321 21.21 20.69 5.97
N PRO A 322 22.47 20.22 5.88
CA PRO A 322 23.61 21.12 5.82
C PRO A 322 23.51 21.91 4.50
N GLY A 323 23.29 23.23 4.62
CA GLY A 323 23.24 24.15 3.48
C GLY A 323 24.52 24.18 2.66
#